data_AF-A0AAD5D2C1-F1
#
_entry.id   AF-A0AAD5D2C1-F1
#
_cell.length_a   1.000
_cell.length_b   1.000
_cell.length_c   1.000
_cell.angle_alpha   90.00
_cell.angle_beta   90.00
_cell.angle_gamma   90.00
#
_symmetry.space_group_name_H-M   'P 1'
#
loop_
_entity.id
_entity.type
_entity.pdbx_description
1 polymer ?
#
loop_
_entity_poly.entity_id
_entity_poly.type
_entity_poly.pdbx_seq_one_letter_code
_entity_poly.pdbx_strand_id
1 'polypeptide(L)'
;FSTGRSFEKLKSVVVAVDRLFHNKLYNRYVKRTSKFMAHDETNQCNIGDRVKLDPSRPLSKRKNWVVAEVLKKARIYTPPSPTVSGSKIPVADSS
;
A
#
# COMPACT_ATOMS: atom_id res chain seq x y z
N PHE A 1 -0.87 39.79 1.36
CA PHE A 1 0.05 38.63 1.48
C PHE A 1 -0.74 37.36 1.24
N SER A 2 -0.56 36.72 0.09
CA SER A 2 -1.35 35.55 -0.32
C SER A 2 -0.91 34.31 0.47
N THR A 3 -1.73 33.88 1.44
CA THR A 3 -1.59 32.54 2.01
C THR A 3 -2.62 31.63 1.39
N GLY A 4 -2.34 31.22 0.16
CA GLY A 4 -2.99 30.07 -0.47
C GLY A 4 -2.05 28.89 -0.43
N ARG A 5 -2.34 27.89 0.40
CA ARG A 5 -1.81 26.53 0.16
C ARG A 5 -2.72 25.48 0.79
N SER A 6 -3.76 25.10 0.06
CA SER A 6 -4.45 23.84 0.25
C SER A 6 -3.45 22.70 -0.03
N PHE A 7 -3.12 21.91 0.97
CA PHE A 7 -2.28 20.73 0.82
C PHE A 7 -3.18 19.53 0.47
N GLU A 8 -3.25 19.21 -0.82
CA GLU A 8 -4.00 18.09 -1.39
C GLU A 8 -3.41 16.73 -0.91
N LYS A 9 -4.27 15.80 -0.48
CA LYS A 9 -3.89 14.54 0.21
C LYS A 9 -3.32 13.43 -0.69
N LEU A 10 -2.73 13.76 -1.84
CA LEU A 10 -2.44 12.80 -2.91
C LEU A 10 -1.26 11.83 -2.65
N LYS A 11 -0.57 11.97 -1.51
CA LYS A 11 0.71 11.31 -1.19
C LYS A 11 0.71 10.62 0.17
N SER A 12 -0.44 10.07 0.56
CA SER A 12 -0.61 9.48 1.89
C SER A 12 -1.24 8.10 1.86
N VAL A 13 -0.64 7.18 2.59
CA VAL A 13 -1.10 5.80 2.75
C VAL A 13 -1.46 5.57 4.22
N VAL A 14 -2.52 4.81 4.46
CA VAL A 14 -2.88 4.36 5.82
C VAL A 14 -2.35 2.95 6.02
N VAL A 15 -1.48 2.79 7.00
CA VAL A 15 -0.85 1.51 7.33
C VAL A 15 -1.38 1.02 8.66
N ALA A 16 -1.78 -0.25 8.71
CA ALA A 16 -2.13 -0.93 9.95
C ALA A 16 -0.90 -1.65 10.50
N VAL A 17 -0.53 -1.37 11.75
CA VAL A 17 0.58 -2.03 12.45
C VAL A 17 0.03 -2.84 13.59
N ASP A 18 0.34 -4.13 13.58
CA ASP A 18 -0.01 -5.06 14.65
C ASP A 18 1.15 -5.14 15.65
N ARG A 19 0.83 -5.03 16.94
CA ARG A 19 1.76 -5.33 18.03
C ARG A 19 1.16 -6.33 18.99
N LEU A 20 1.98 -7.27 19.46
CA LEU A 20 1.64 -8.16 20.57
C LEU A 20 1.99 -7.46 21.88
N PHE A 21 1.06 -7.41 22.82
CA PHE A 21 1.32 -6.94 24.17
C PHE A 21 0.88 -7.98 25.19
N HIS A 22 1.60 -8.04 26.31
CA HIS A 22 1.23 -8.90 27.43
C HIS A 22 0.16 -8.22 28.28
N ASN A 23 -1.02 -8.82 28.37
CA ASN A 23 -2.03 -8.36 29.30
C ASN A 23 -1.72 -8.93 30.69
N LYS A 24 -1.26 -8.07 31.60
CA LYS A 24 -0.85 -8.45 32.96
C LYS A 24 -1.97 -9.09 33.78
N LEU A 25 -3.23 -8.65 33.60
CA LEU A 25 -4.35 -9.10 34.42
C LEU A 25 -4.81 -10.51 34.05
N TYR A 26 -4.72 -10.87 32.77
CA TYR A 26 -5.16 -12.18 32.25
C TYR A 26 -4.00 -13.09 31.80
N ASN A 27 -2.76 -12.65 32.02
CA ASN A 27 -1.52 -13.32 31.65
C ASN A 27 -1.52 -13.92 30.23
N ARG A 28 -2.07 -13.17 29.26
CA ARG A 28 -2.21 -13.59 27.85
C ARG A 28 -1.64 -12.52 26.92
N TYR A 29 -1.03 -12.98 25.82
CA TYR A 29 -0.67 -12.11 24.71
C TYR A 29 -1.89 -11.71 23.88
N VAL A 30 -2.11 -10.40 23.74
CA VAL A 30 -3.20 -9.83 22.95
C VAL A 30 -2.60 -9.03 21.79
N LYS A 31 -3.17 -9.19 20.60
CA LYS A 31 -2.81 -8.39 19.43
C LYS A 31 -3.56 -7.06 19.47
N ARG A 32 -2.86 -5.95 19.28
CA ARG A 32 -3.44 -4.61 19.12
C ARG A 32 -3.02 -4.03 17.78
N THR A 33 -4.00 -3.68 16.97
CA THR A 33 -3.79 -3.02 15.68
C THR A 33 -3.90 -1.51 15.86
N SER A 34 -2.95 -0.76 15.32
CA SER A 34 -2.97 0.71 15.28
C SER A 34 -2.80 1.20 13.84
N LYS A 35 -3.49 2.29 13.48
CA LYS A 35 -3.43 2.86 12.13
C LYS A 35 -2.54 4.09 12.12
N PHE A 36 -1.62 4.15 11.17
CA PHE A 36 -0.70 5.26 10.96
C PHE A 36 -0.85 5.84 9.57
N MET A 37 -0.71 7.16 9.44
CA MET A 37 -0.63 7.83 8.14
C MET A 37 0.84 7.99 7.76
N ALA A 38 1.22 7.36 6.65
CA ALA A 38 2.56 7.43 6.09
C ALA A 38 2.57 8.33 4.84
N HIS A 39 3.68 9.01 4.61
CA HIS A 39 3.97 9.73 3.37
C HIS A 39 4.59 8.78 2.35
N ASP A 40 4.06 8.80 1.13
CA ASP A 40 4.66 8.18 -0.05
C ASP A 40 4.59 9.21 -1.18
N GLU A 41 5.73 9.62 -1.73
CA GLU A 41 5.81 10.62 -2.80
C GLU A 41 5.50 10.04 -4.17
N THR A 42 5.83 8.77 -4.39
CA THR A 42 5.72 8.10 -5.69
C THR A 42 4.54 7.14 -5.78
N ASN A 43 3.72 7.04 -4.72
CA ASN A 43 2.53 6.18 -4.65
C ASN A 43 2.82 4.74 -5.14
N GLN A 44 3.98 4.21 -4.75
CA GLN A 44 4.43 2.88 -5.20
C GLN A 44 3.76 1.75 -4.41
N CYS A 45 3.13 2.08 -3.28
CA CYS A 45 2.51 1.12 -2.38
C CYS A 45 1.09 0.75 -2.82
N ASN A 46 0.84 -0.54 -2.95
CA ASN A 46 -0.48 -1.09 -3.21
C ASN A 46 -1.14 -1.61 -1.93
N ILE A 47 -2.46 -1.81 -2.01
CA ILE A 47 -3.24 -2.39 -0.92
C ILE A 47 -2.76 -3.83 -0.69
N GLY A 48 -2.41 -4.15 0.55
CA GLY A 48 -1.93 -5.48 0.95
C GLY A 48 -0.41 -5.64 0.95
N ASP A 49 0.33 -4.61 0.56
CA ASP A 49 1.79 -4.60 0.66
C ASP A 49 2.25 -4.54 2.13
N ARG A 50 3.36 -5.23 2.42
CA ARG A 50 4.06 -5.08 3.69
C ARG A 50 5.15 -4.05 3.53
N VAL A 51 5.08 -3.00 4.34
CA VAL A 51 5.98 -1.86 4.27
C VAL A 51 6.71 -1.63 5.59
N LYS A 52 7.93 -1.15 5.50
CA LYS A 52 8.70 -0.63 6.63
C LYS A 52 8.47 0.88 6.75
N LEU A 53 8.17 1.34 7.95
CA LEU A 53 7.91 2.75 8.26
C LEU A 53 9.06 3.32 9.07
N ASP A 54 9.54 4.49 8.66
CA ASP A 54 10.52 5.27 9.42
C ASP A 54 9.90 6.58 9.93
N PRO A 55 10.32 7.07 11.11
CA PRO A 55 9.86 8.35 11.63
C PRO A 55 10.40 9.50 10.79
N SER A 56 9.60 10.55 10.64
CA SER A 56 9.95 11.76 9.89
C SER A 56 9.58 13.01 10.68
N ARG A 57 10.09 14.17 10.24
CA ARG A 57 9.50 15.46 10.60
C ARG A 57 7.97 15.43 10.36
N PRO A 58 7.15 16.14 11.15
CA PRO A 58 5.72 16.20 10.93
C PRO A 58 5.42 16.84 9.57
N LEU A 59 4.75 16.09 8.69
CA LEU A 59 4.31 16.57 7.37
C LEU A 59 2.86 17.05 7.41
N SER A 60 2.12 16.68 8.45
CA SER A 60 0.77 17.11 8.77
C SER A 60 0.48 16.78 10.24
N LYS A 61 -0.74 17.06 10.73
CA LYS A 61 -1.18 16.75 12.11
C LYS A 61 -1.02 15.27 12.50
N ARG A 62 -1.13 14.36 11.53
CA ARG A 62 -1.09 12.89 11.76
C ARG A 62 -0.04 12.15 10.93
N LYS A 63 0.59 12.83 9.95
CA LYS A 63 1.48 12.20 8.96
C LYS A 63 2.93 12.43 9.37
N ASN A 64 3.40 11.60 10.29
CA ASN A 64 4.73 11.68 10.91
C ASN A 64 5.62 10.49 10.52
N TRP A 65 5.15 9.67 9.59
CA TRP A 65 5.81 8.46 9.12
C TRP A 65 6.06 8.57 7.62
N VAL A 66 7.16 7.99 7.16
CA VAL A 66 7.49 7.84 5.73
C VAL A 66 7.64 6.37 5.42
N VAL A 67 7.21 5.95 4.23
CA VAL A 67 7.47 4.60 3.74
C VAL A 67 8.93 4.52 3.30
N ALA A 68 9.73 3.71 4.00
CA ALA A 68 11.15 3.55 3.70
C ALA A 68 11.39 2.45 2.66
N GLU A 69 10.70 1.31 2.83
CA GLU A 69 10.90 0.13 2.00
C GLU A 69 9.62 -0.71 1.89
N VAL A 70 9.35 -1.26 0.71
CA VAL A 70 8.29 -2.26 0.49
C VAL A 70 8.90 -3.65 0.60
N LEU A 71 8.71 -4.30 1.75
CA LEU A 71 9.28 -5.62 2.06
C LEU A 71 8.63 -6.75 1.26
N LYS A 72 7.32 -6.68 1.06
CA LYS A 72 6.57 -7.71 0.33
C LYS A 72 5.43 -7.09 -0.45
N LYS A 73 5.44 -7.27 -1.77
CA LYS A 73 4.30 -6.91 -2.61
C LYS A 73 3.16 -7.92 -2.47
N ALA A 74 1.94 -7.43 -2.47
CA ALA A 74 0.75 -8.26 -2.51
C ALA A 74 0.73 -9.07 -3.81
N ARG A 75 0.39 -10.36 -3.71
CA ARG A 75 0.09 -11.16 -4.89
C ARG A 75 -1.30 -10.77 -5.37
N ILE A 76 -1.37 -10.02 -6.46
CA ILE A 76 -2.62 -9.89 -7.21
C ILE A 76 -2.84 -11.26 -7.87
N TYR A 77 -3.91 -11.95 -7.50
CA TYR A 77 -4.32 -13.17 -8.20
C TYR A 77 -4.85 -12.75 -9.57
N THR A 78 -3.99 -12.78 -10.58
CA THR A 78 -4.43 -12.75 -11.97
C THR A 78 -4.78 -14.19 -12.34
N PRO A 79 -6.07 -14.53 -12.52
CA PRO A 79 -6.41 -15.85 -13.01
C PRO A 79 -5.71 -16.04 -14.36
N PRO A 80 -5.08 -17.21 -14.61
CA PRO A 80 -4.52 -17.48 -15.92
C PRO A 80 -5.65 -17.34 -16.94
N SER A 81 -5.51 -16.40 -17.87
CA SER A 81 -6.43 -16.27 -19.00
C SER A 81 -6.47 -17.64 -19.70
N PRO A 82 -7.65 -18.24 -19.91
CA PRO A 82 -7.72 -19.42 -20.75
C PRO A 82 -7.23 -19.00 -22.14
N THR A 83 -6.06 -19.52 -22.51
CA THR A 83 -5.46 -19.35 -23.83
C THR A 83 -6.54 -19.56 -24.88
N VAL A 84 -6.94 -18.50 -25.59
CA VAL A 84 -7.82 -18.60 -26.75
C VAL A 84 -7.01 -19.32 -27.83
N SER A 85 -7.08 -20.66 -27.82
CA SER A 85 -6.53 -21.49 -28.86
C SER A 85 -7.41 -21.36 -30.10
N GLY A 86 -6.94 -20.59 -31.07
CA GLY A 86 -7.30 -20.76 -32.48
C GLY A 86 -8.32 -19.76 -33.05
N SER A 87 -7.96 -18.49 -33.17
CA SER A 87 -8.42 -17.68 -34.29
C SER A 87 -7.41 -17.81 -35.44
N LYS A 88 -7.62 -18.80 -36.32
CA LYS A 88 -7.11 -18.75 -37.69
C LYS A 88 -7.79 -17.55 -38.35
N ILE A 89 -7.08 -16.45 -38.56
CA ILE A 89 -7.45 -15.46 -39.56
C ILE A 89 -6.99 -16.05 -40.91
N PRO A 90 -7.88 -16.39 -41.86
CA PRO A 90 -7.42 -16.73 -43.19
C PRO A 90 -6.97 -15.44 -43.88
N VAL A 91 -5.66 -15.27 -44.05
CA VAL A 91 -5.11 -14.35 -45.04
C VAL A 91 -5.40 -14.99 -46.39
N ALA A 92 -6.32 -14.41 -47.16
CA ALA A 92 -6.54 -14.76 -48.55
C ALA A 92 -5.43 -14.11 -49.38
N ASP A 93 -4.45 -14.92 -49.79
CA ASP A 93 -3.54 -14.57 -50.88
C ASP A 93 -4.32 -14.56 -52.20
N SER A 94 -4.25 -13.42 -52.87
CA SER A 94 -4.07 -13.25 -54.31
C SER A 94 -4.52 -14.38 -55.28
N SER A 95 -5.54 -14.09 -56.10
CA SER A 95 -5.60 -14.33 -57.55
C SER A 95 -6.80 -13.61 -58.16
#